data_AF-A0A4D5XE42-F1
#
_entry.id   AF-A0A4D5XE42-F1
#
_cell.length_a   1.000
_cell.length_b   1.000
_cell.length_c   1.000
_cell.angle_alpha   90.00
_cell.angle_beta   90.00
_cell.angle_gamma   90.00
#
_symmetry.space_group_name_H-M   'P 1'
#
loop_
_entity.id
_entity.type
_entity.pdbx_description
1 polymer ?
#
loop_
_entity_poly.entity_id
_entity_poly.type
_entity_poly.pdbx_seq_one_letter_code
_entity_poly.pdbx_strand_id
1 'polypeptide(L)'
;GMLEKMQKSAFIKKYSVQFVSRSGKASQPFYFNTRYEEHIAQTWQVLRSEFDQMLMENAREKGATVLEEMKVTELIQDNGRYVGVRGTNGKGEPFEYRAPVTMDCTGRESFSASRHDWRIKDPLLNKVACWTYYKGAMRDPGIDGGATTVAYVPEKGWY
;
A
#
# COMPACT_ATOMS: atom_id res chain seq x y z
N GLY A 1 2.84 -16.68 -8.27
CA GLY A 1 1.89 -15.63 -7.84
C GLY A 1 1.79 -15.67 -6.33
N MET A 2 1.15 -14.68 -5.71
CA MET A 2 1.15 -14.53 -4.25
C MET A 2 0.03 -15.25 -3.51
N LEU A 3 -1.02 -15.70 -4.22
CA LEU A 3 -2.26 -16.16 -3.58
C LEU A 3 -2.03 -17.30 -2.58
N GLU A 4 -1.28 -18.34 -2.96
CA GLU A 4 -0.97 -19.46 -2.09
C GLU A 4 -0.16 -19.04 -0.85
N LYS A 5 0.82 -18.14 -1.01
CA LYS A 5 1.60 -17.57 0.10
C LYS A 5 0.70 -16.78 1.06
N MET A 6 -0.25 -16.02 0.52
CA MET A 6 -1.22 -15.25 1.32
C MET A 6 -2.20 -16.16 2.07
N GLN A 7 -2.67 -17.23 1.43
CA GLN A 7 -3.56 -18.22 2.08
C GLN A 7 -2.89 -18.93 3.26
N LYS A 8 -1.57 -19.15 3.19
CA LYS A 8 -0.76 -19.75 4.26
C LYS A 8 -0.22 -18.75 5.28
N SER A 9 -0.36 -17.44 5.03
CA SER A 9 0.12 -16.40 5.93
C SER A 9 -0.70 -16.31 7.20
N ALA A 10 -0.11 -15.73 8.25
CA ALA A 10 -0.80 -15.43 9.50
C ALA A 10 -1.66 -14.15 9.43
N PHE A 11 -1.72 -13.47 8.29
CA PHE A 11 -2.51 -12.26 8.13
C PHE A 11 -3.99 -12.56 8.32
N ILE A 12 -4.68 -11.65 9.01
CA ILE A 12 -6.10 -11.82 9.31
C ILE A 12 -6.89 -11.65 8.02
N LYS A 13 -7.72 -12.63 7.70
CA LYS A 13 -8.63 -12.57 6.55
C LYS A 13 -9.70 -11.51 6.79
N LYS A 14 -9.96 -10.70 5.77
CA LYS A 14 -10.97 -9.63 5.76
C LYS A 14 -12.05 -9.96 4.75
N TYR A 15 -13.29 -10.05 5.22
CA TYR A 15 -14.46 -10.39 4.42
C TYR A 15 -15.45 -9.23 4.27
N SER A 16 -15.26 -8.16 5.05
CA SER A 16 -16.21 -7.05 5.12
C SER A 16 -15.56 -5.73 5.54
N VAL A 17 -16.35 -4.67 5.45
CA VAL A 17 -16.11 -3.36 6.07
C VAL A 17 -17.36 -3.01 6.87
N GLN A 18 -17.20 -2.33 8.00
CA GLN A 18 -18.30 -1.86 8.82
C GLN A 18 -18.13 -0.37 9.13
N PHE A 19 -19.24 0.35 9.26
CA PHE A 19 -19.23 1.78 9.57
C PHE A 19 -19.97 2.04 10.88
N VAL A 20 -19.37 2.83 11.77
CA VAL A 20 -20.02 3.31 13.00
C VAL A 20 -20.44 4.75 12.80
N SER A 21 -21.75 4.99 12.88
CA SER A 21 -22.35 6.30 12.67
C SER A 21 -22.15 7.24 13.87
N ARG A 22 -22.58 8.50 13.72
CA ARG A 22 -22.56 9.53 14.77
C ARG A 22 -23.24 9.12 16.07
N SER A 23 -24.23 8.24 16.02
CA SER A 23 -24.95 7.75 17.20
C SER A 23 -24.21 6.62 17.93
N GLY A 24 -23.03 6.19 17.45
CA GLY A 24 -22.33 5.00 17.92
C GLY A 24 -22.94 3.69 17.41
N LYS A 25 -24.01 3.75 16.59
CA LYS A 25 -24.60 2.56 15.99
C LYS A 25 -23.76 2.08 14.80
N ALA A 26 -23.32 0.83 14.87
CA ALA A 26 -22.66 0.13 13.77
C ALA A 26 -23.66 -0.25 12.67
N SER A 27 -23.23 -0.19 11.42
CA SER A 27 -23.97 -0.72 10.27
C SER A 27 -24.01 -2.25 10.32
N GLN A 28 -24.88 -2.85 9.51
CA GLN A 28 -24.65 -4.23 9.09
C GLN A 28 -23.30 -4.29 8.35
N PRO A 29 -22.49 -5.36 8.52
CA PRO A 29 -21.25 -5.49 7.76
C PRO A 29 -21.52 -5.57 6.25
N PHE A 30 -20.71 -4.85 5.49
CA PHE A 30 -20.74 -4.91 4.03
C PHE A 30 -19.87 -6.08 3.57
N TYR A 31 -20.46 -7.28 3.50
CA TYR A 31 -19.75 -8.50 3.11
C TYR A 31 -19.45 -8.53 1.61
N PHE A 32 -18.22 -8.87 1.25
CA PHE A 32 -17.77 -8.90 -0.15
C PHE A 32 -18.45 -10.00 -0.97
N ASN A 33 -18.85 -11.11 -0.35
CA ASN A 33 -19.53 -12.23 -1.02
C ASN A 33 -20.94 -11.89 -1.52
N THR A 34 -21.52 -10.76 -1.07
CA THR A 34 -22.80 -10.26 -1.59
C THR A 34 -22.66 -9.63 -2.98
N ARG A 35 -21.43 -9.29 -3.38
CA ARG A 35 -21.14 -8.56 -4.63
C ARG A 35 -20.19 -9.30 -5.56
N TYR A 36 -19.37 -10.20 -5.02
CA TYR A 36 -18.33 -10.93 -5.73
C TYR A 36 -18.43 -12.43 -5.48
N GLU A 37 -17.92 -13.22 -6.43
CA GLU A 37 -17.81 -14.67 -6.28
C GLU A 37 -16.90 -15.05 -5.12
N GLU A 38 -17.18 -16.19 -4.49
CA GLU A 38 -16.53 -16.64 -3.25
C GLU A 38 -14.99 -16.66 -3.37
N HIS A 39 -14.46 -17.05 -4.52
CA HIS A 39 -13.02 -17.17 -4.75
C HIS A 39 -12.26 -15.83 -4.79
N ILE A 40 -12.95 -14.69 -4.89
CA ILE A 40 -12.39 -13.33 -4.86
C ILE A 40 -13.01 -12.42 -3.77
N ALA A 41 -14.01 -12.92 -3.03
CA ALA A 41 -14.76 -12.17 -2.03
C ALA A 41 -14.02 -12.04 -0.67
N GLN A 42 -12.70 -11.87 -0.70
CA GLN A 42 -11.86 -11.81 0.49
C GLN A 42 -10.56 -11.04 0.20
N THR A 43 -10.01 -10.40 1.24
CA THR A 43 -8.64 -9.90 1.27
C THR A 43 -8.00 -10.13 2.64
N TRP A 44 -6.90 -9.46 2.98
CA TRP A 44 -6.17 -9.60 4.24
C TRP A 44 -5.90 -8.25 4.89
N GLN A 45 -5.92 -8.21 6.22
CA GLN A 45 -5.29 -7.17 7.02
C GLN A 45 -3.81 -7.52 7.16
N VAL A 46 -2.94 -6.74 6.51
CA VAL A 46 -1.51 -7.05 6.42
C VAL A 46 -0.67 -6.07 7.23
N LEU A 47 0.42 -6.58 7.81
CA LEU A 47 1.52 -5.72 8.27
C LEU A 47 2.38 -5.39 7.04
N ARG A 48 2.46 -4.09 6.69
CA ARG A 48 3.10 -3.66 5.44
C ARG A 48 4.57 -4.04 5.33
N SER A 49 5.33 -4.00 6.41
CA SER A 49 6.75 -4.40 6.39
C SER A 49 6.92 -5.86 5.93
N GLU A 50 6.10 -6.77 6.45
CA GLU A 50 6.14 -8.19 6.08
C GLU A 50 5.57 -8.42 4.68
N PHE A 51 4.43 -7.79 4.37
CA PHE A 51 3.78 -7.97 3.07
C PHE A 51 4.63 -7.43 1.92
N ASP A 52 5.20 -6.25 2.06
CA ASP A 52 6.06 -5.65 1.04
C ASP A 52 7.32 -6.49 0.83
N GLN A 53 7.91 -7.04 1.91
CA GLN A 53 9.02 -7.98 1.81
C GLN A 53 8.61 -9.27 1.07
N MET A 54 7.45 -9.84 1.39
CA MET A 54 6.94 -11.03 0.69
C MET A 54 6.76 -10.77 -0.82
N LEU A 55 6.26 -9.59 -1.20
CA LEU A 55 6.14 -9.19 -2.61
C LEU A 55 7.50 -9.06 -3.28
N MET A 56 8.46 -8.44 -2.59
CA MET A 56 9.83 -8.25 -3.05
C MET A 56 10.55 -9.58 -3.28
N GLU A 57 10.47 -10.50 -2.33
CA GLU A 57 11.03 -11.86 -2.47
C GLU A 57 10.37 -12.62 -3.61
N ASN A 58 9.05 -12.55 -3.75
CA ASN A 58 8.38 -13.16 -4.89
C ASN A 58 8.85 -12.55 -6.23
N ALA A 59 9.15 -11.26 -6.30
CA ALA A 59 9.72 -10.66 -7.50
C ALA A 59 11.12 -11.22 -7.80
N ARG A 60 11.99 -11.36 -6.78
CA ARG A 60 13.30 -12.00 -6.89
C ARG A 60 13.20 -13.45 -7.38
N GLU A 61 12.33 -14.24 -6.77
CA GLU A 61 12.05 -15.63 -7.18
C GLU A 61 11.56 -15.75 -8.63
N LYS A 62 10.98 -14.68 -9.18
CA LYS A 62 10.53 -14.59 -10.57
C LYS A 62 11.57 -13.98 -11.51
N GLY A 63 12.79 -13.75 -11.02
CA GLY A 63 13.93 -13.31 -11.82
C GLY A 63 14.16 -11.80 -11.83
N ALA A 64 13.43 -11.02 -11.03
CA ALA A 64 13.71 -9.60 -10.90
C ALA A 64 15.01 -9.38 -10.11
N THR A 65 15.90 -8.53 -10.62
CA THR A 65 17.01 -7.98 -9.82
C THR A 65 16.46 -6.89 -8.91
N VAL A 66 16.49 -7.12 -7.61
CA VAL A 66 16.08 -6.13 -6.62
C VAL A 66 17.30 -5.67 -5.84
N LEU A 67 17.59 -4.37 -5.94
CA LEU A 67 18.68 -3.71 -5.24
C LEU A 67 18.11 -2.81 -4.15
N GLU A 68 18.43 -3.12 -2.91
CA GLU A 68 18.03 -2.33 -1.74
C GLU A 68 19.10 -1.28 -1.43
N GLU A 69 18.73 -0.30 -0.59
CA GLU A 69 19.61 0.82 -0.23
C GLU A 69 20.09 1.66 -1.45
N MET A 70 19.30 1.68 -2.52
CA MET A 70 19.58 2.45 -3.74
C MET A 70 18.70 3.69 -3.79
N LYS A 71 19.30 4.87 -3.54
CA LYS A 71 18.59 6.15 -3.62
C LYS A 71 18.76 6.77 -4.99
N VAL A 72 17.71 6.74 -5.81
CA VAL A 72 17.64 7.48 -7.08
C VAL A 72 17.58 8.99 -6.82
N THR A 73 18.43 9.75 -7.50
CA THR A 73 18.50 11.22 -7.38
C THR A 73 18.23 11.93 -8.70
N GLU A 74 18.27 11.24 -9.84
CA GLU A 74 18.01 11.84 -11.16
C GLU A 74 17.50 10.79 -12.18
N LEU A 75 16.60 11.22 -13.08
CA LEU A 75 16.19 10.45 -14.26
C LEU A 75 17.11 10.81 -15.43
N ILE A 76 17.59 9.80 -16.15
CA ILE A 76 18.45 10.01 -17.33
C ILE A 76 17.57 10.16 -18.55
N GLN A 77 17.80 11.23 -19.32
CA GLN A 77 17.09 11.50 -20.56
C GLN A 77 18.03 11.44 -21.76
N ASP A 78 17.54 10.88 -22.86
CA ASP A 78 18.21 10.87 -24.16
C ASP A 78 17.16 11.16 -25.25
N ASN A 79 17.39 12.19 -26.06
CA ASN A 79 16.49 12.62 -27.13
C ASN A 79 15.02 12.73 -26.70
N GLY A 80 14.77 13.32 -25.52
CA GLY A 80 13.43 13.50 -24.97
C GLY A 80 12.84 12.25 -24.28
N ARG A 81 13.53 11.11 -24.28
CA ARG A 81 13.06 9.84 -23.68
C ARG A 81 13.79 9.55 -22.38
N TYR A 82 13.09 9.08 -21.36
CA TYR A 82 13.75 8.58 -20.15
C TYR A 82 14.35 7.20 -20.43
N VAL A 83 15.66 7.08 -20.21
CA VAL A 83 16.46 5.90 -20.55
C VAL A 83 17.21 5.34 -19.36
N GLY A 84 16.89 5.76 -18.15
CA GLY A 84 17.54 5.25 -16.96
C GLY A 84 17.39 6.13 -15.72
N VAL A 85 18.18 5.80 -14.71
CA VAL A 85 18.27 6.48 -13.43
C VAL A 85 19.71 6.55 -12.97
N ARG A 86 20.03 7.56 -12.17
CA ARG A 86 21.27 7.61 -11.39
C ARG A 86 21.00 8.00 -9.96
N GLY A 87 21.95 7.69 -9.08
CA GLY A 87 21.76 7.83 -7.65
C GLY A 87 22.98 7.47 -6.83
N THR A 88 22.76 7.23 -5.55
CA THR A 88 23.76 6.78 -4.59
C THR A 88 23.31 5.48 -3.92
N ASN A 89 24.23 4.54 -3.73
CA ASN A 89 23.97 3.31 -2.96
C ASN A 89 24.08 3.55 -1.43
N GLY A 90 23.88 2.51 -0.63
CA GLY A 90 23.97 2.56 0.84
C GLY A 90 25.34 2.98 1.38
N LYS A 91 26.40 2.90 0.57
CA LYS A 91 27.76 3.36 0.90
C LYS A 91 28.03 4.80 0.45
N GLY A 92 27.06 5.45 -0.19
CA GLY A 92 27.21 6.78 -0.78
C GLY A 92 27.94 6.80 -2.12
N GLU A 93 28.22 5.63 -2.72
CA GLU A 93 28.88 5.55 -4.02
C GLU A 93 27.85 5.82 -5.14
N PRO A 94 28.25 6.54 -6.20
CA PRO A 94 27.35 6.83 -7.31
C PRO A 94 27.06 5.57 -8.13
N PHE A 95 25.84 5.47 -8.65
CA PHE A 95 25.47 4.47 -9.64
C PHE A 95 24.71 5.09 -10.81
N GLU A 96 24.72 4.39 -11.94
CA GLU A 96 23.93 4.69 -13.12
C GLU A 96 23.39 3.40 -13.71
N TYR A 97 22.08 3.33 -13.94
CA TYR A 97 21.42 2.22 -14.62
C TYR A 97 20.61 2.74 -15.80
N ARG A 98 20.77 2.11 -16.96
CA ARG A 98 20.03 2.42 -18.18
C ARG A 98 19.04 1.33 -18.51
N ALA A 99 17.87 1.73 -19.01
CA ALA A 99 16.79 0.85 -19.39
C ALA A 99 15.98 1.47 -20.55
N PRO A 100 15.40 0.66 -21.45
CA PRO A 100 14.53 1.16 -22.52
C PRO A 100 13.20 1.73 -21.98
N VAL A 101 12.80 1.30 -20.78
CA VAL A 101 11.61 1.78 -20.07
C VAL A 101 11.98 2.00 -18.61
N THR A 102 11.67 3.19 -18.10
CA THR A 102 11.85 3.56 -16.70
C THR A 102 10.50 3.91 -16.10
N MET A 103 10.14 3.29 -14.97
CA MET A 103 8.87 3.51 -14.29
C MET A 103 9.11 4.11 -12.90
N ASP A 104 8.40 5.20 -12.58
CA ASP A 104 8.42 5.78 -11.24
C ASP A 104 7.38 5.07 -10.35
N CYS A 105 7.89 4.26 -9.41
CA CYS A 105 7.10 3.56 -8.41
C CYS A 105 7.40 4.06 -6.98
N THR A 106 7.84 5.32 -6.82
CA THR A 106 8.29 5.89 -5.52
C THR A 106 7.18 6.26 -4.54
N GLY A 107 5.92 5.96 -4.88
CA GLY A 107 4.77 6.16 -3.99
C GLY A 107 4.53 7.63 -3.63
N ARG A 108 4.43 7.93 -2.33
CA ARG A 108 4.07 9.26 -1.81
C ARG A 108 5.03 10.38 -2.25
N GLU A 109 6.31 10.05 -2.43
CA GLU A 109 7.32 11.02 -2.85
C GLU A 109 7.11 11.44 -4.31
N SER A 110 6.57 10.54 -5.14
CA SER A 110 6.20 10.83 -6.55
C SER A 110 7.33 11.53 -7.30
N PHE A 111 8.51 10.90 -7.31
CA PHE A 111 9.80 11.46 -7.71
C PHE A 111 9.78 12.19 -9.06
N SER A 112 9.18 11.59 -10.08
CA SER A 112 9.06 12.19 -11.42
C SER A 112 8.04 13.33 -11.42
N ALA A 113 6.84 13.06 -10.89
CA ALA A 113 5.76 14.05 -10.88
C ALA A 113 6.11 15.32 -10.09
N SER A 114 6.88 15.21 -9.00
CA SER A 114 7.34 16.37 -8.22
C SER A 114 8.38 17.22 -8.95
N ARG A 115 9.28 16.60 -9.72
CA ARG A 115 10.31 17.30 -10.50
C ARG A 115 9.78 17.99 -11.75
N HIS A 116 8.71 17.46 -12.32
CA HIS A 116 8.08 18.00 -13.51
C HIS A 116 6.84 18.84 -13.23
N ASP A 117 6.55 19.11 -11.95
CA ASP A 117 5.38 19.88 -11.51
C ASP A 117 4.04 19.32 -12.05
N TRP A 118 3.94 18.00 -12.17
CA TRP A 118 2.73 17.31 -12.65
C TRP A 118 1.70 17.07 -11.53
N ARG A 119 2.09 17.28 -10.28
CA ARG A 119 1.28 16.92 -9.13
C ARG A 119 0.22 17.99 -8.86
N ILE A 120 -1.03 17.67 -9.16
CA ILE A 120 -2.20 18.50 -8.82
C ILE A 120 -2.79 18.00 -7.51
N LYS A 121 -2.91 18.89 -6.52
CA LYS A 121 -3.55 18.57 -5.24
C LYS A 121 -5.07 18.62 -5.39
N ASP A 122 -5.76 17.64 -4.82
CA ASP A 122 -7.20 17.70 -4.64
C ASP A 122 -7.53 18.56 -3.41
N PRO A 123 -8.20 19.72 -3.57
CA PRO A 123 -8.52 20.62 -2.46
C PRO A 123 -9.51 20.01 -1.46
N LEU A 124 -10.34 19.05 -1.87
CA LEU A 124 -11.34 18.40 -1.01
C LEU A 124 -10.73 17.32 -0.11
N LEU A 125 -9.58 16.76 -0.52
CA LEU A 125 -8.86 15.70 0.19
C LEU A 125 -7.68 16.23 1.02
N ASN A 126 -7.68 17.52 1.38
CA ASN A 126 -6.69 18.09 2.29
C ASN A 126 -6.94 17.63 3.75
N LYS A 127 -6.58 16.39 4.04
CA LYS A 127 -6.77 15.71 5.33
C LYS A 127 -5.41 15.27 5.90
N VAL A 128 -5.34 15.18 7.22
CA VAL A 128 -4.20 14.63 7.96
C VAL A 128 -4.67 13.39 8.72
N ALA A 129 -3.84 12.35 8.73
CA ALA A 129 -4.08 11.14 9.52
C ALA A 129 -3.12 11.12 10.71
N CYS A 130 -3.67 10.87 11.91
CA CYS A 130 -2.91 10.52 13.10
C CYS A 130 -3.24 9.06 13.43
N TRP A 131 -2.22 8.23 13.63
CA TRP A 131 -2.40 6.78 13.78
C TRP A 131 -1.36 6.19 14.75
N THR A 132 -1.71 5.06 15.35
CA THR A 132 -0.82 4.26 16.20
C THR A 132 -1.29 2.80 16.24
N TYR A 133 -0.52 1.93 16.88
CA TYR A 133 -0.89 0.54 17.11
C TYR A 133 -1.33 0.32 18.56
N TYR A 134 -2.36 -0.51 18.74
CA TYR A 134 -2.85 -0.93 20.05
C TYR A 134 -2.72 -2.45 20.20
N LYS A 135 -2.37 -2.92 21.41
CA LYS A 135 -2.30 -4.34 21.76
C LYS A 135 -3.45 -4.72 22.68
N GLY A 136 -4.02 -5.91 22.49
CA GLY A 136 -5.14 -6.41 23.29
C GLY A 136 -6.49 -5.79 22.93
N ALA A 137 -6.61 -5.18 21.74
CA ALA A 137 -7.88 -4.69 21.24
C ALA A 137 -8.87 -5.84 21.02
N MET A 138 -10.14 -5.58 21.34
CA MET A 138 -11.23 -6.52 21.11
C MET A 138 -11.48 -6.70 19.61
N ARG A 139 -11.81 -7.92 19.21
CA ARG A 139 -12.27 -8.25 17.85
C ARG A 139 -13.65 -8.85 17.93
N ASP A 140 -14.45 -8.61 16.89
CA ASP A 140 -15.75 -9.26 16.75
C ASP A 140 -15.58 -10.77 16.56
N PRO A 141 -16.56 -11.58 16.99
CA PRO A 141 -16.49 -13.03 16.85
C PRO A 141 -16.63 -13.47 15.39
N GLY A 142 -16.11 -14.65 15.08
CA GLY A 142 -16.35 -15.32 13.79
C GLY A 142 -15.78 -14.56 12.59
N ILE A 143 -16.58 -14.46 11.52
CA ILE A 143 -16.16 -13.90 10.22
C ILE A 143 -15.81 -12.41 10.28
N ASP A 144 -16.35 -11.69 11.27
CA ASP A 144 -16.20 -10.24 11.40
C ASP A 144 -14.92 -9.82 12.13
N GLY A 145 -14.19 -10.75 12.76
CA GLY A 145 -12.97 -10.44 13.51
C GLY A 145 -11.83 -9.83 12.69
N GLY A 146 -11.93 -9.84 11.35
CA GLY A 146 -11.03 -9.18 10.42
C GLY A 146 -11.61 -7.96 9.69
N ALA A 147 -12.84 -7.56 9.99
CA ALA A 147 -13.47 -6.41 9.36
C ALA A 147 -12.64 -5.13 9.62
N THR A 148 -12.60 -4.25 8.61
CA THR A 148 -12.19 -2.86 8.88
C THR A 148 -13.41 -2.12 9.38
N THR A 149 -13.33 -1.59 10.60
CA THR A 149 -14.37 -0.73 11.16
C THR A 149 -13.94 0.72 10.98
N VAL A 150 -14.79 1.51 10.35
CA VAL A 150 -14.60 2.95 10.18
C VAL A 150 -15.62 3.67 11.06
N ALA A 151 -15.16 4.35 12.10
CA ALA A 151 -16.00 5.03 13.06
C ALA A 151 -15.93 6.54 12.88
N TYR A 152 -17.10 7.17 12.75
CA TYR A 152 -17.19 8.62 12.70
C TYR A 152 -16.89 9.22 14.08
N VAL A 153 -16.08 10.28 14.09
CA VAL A 153 -15.81 11.09 15.29
C VAL A 153 -16.39 12.49 15.09
N PRO A 154 -17.35 12.91 15.93
CA PRO A 154 -17.86 14.28 15.91
C PRO A 154 -16.74 15.31 15.91
N GLU A 155 -16.81 16.25 14.97
CA GLU A 155 -15.90 17.39 14.84
C GLU A 155 -14.43 17.05 14.53
N LYS A 156 -14.06 15.76 14.44
CA LYS A 156 -12.66 15.31 14.33
C LYS A 156 -12.39 14.32 13.19
N GLY A 157 -13.41 13.92 12.43
CA GLY A 157 -13.25 13.08 11.23
C GLY A 157 -13.71 11.63 11.44
N TRP A 158 -12.83 10.67 11.19
CA TRP A 158 -13.09 9.24 11.31
C TRP A 158 -11.82 8.49 11.72
N TYR A 159 -11.96 7.29 12.30
CA TYR A 159 -10.85 6.35 12.55
C TYR A 159 -11.22 4.92 12.14
#